data_AF-A0A2V5QCZ2-F1
#
_entry.id   AF-A0A2V5QCZ2-F1
#
_cell.length_a   1.000
_cell.length_b   1.000
_cell.length_c   1.000
_cell.angle_alpha   90.00
_cell.angle_beta   90.00
_cell.angle_gamma   90.00
#
_symmetry.space_group_name_H-M   'P 1'
#
loop_
_entity.id
_entity.type
_entity.pdbx_description
1 polymer ?
#
loop_
_entity_poly.entity_id
_entity_poly.type
_entity_poly.pdbx_seq_one_letter_code
_entity_poly.pdbx_strand_id
1 'polypeptide(L)'
;MLRKLTTKRAGFTLVEIMIVVAIIALLAAIAVPGFLRARKRSQASKVLNDLRLISSAMDQYAIETSKTSGATIDVADWTKYLKRDTNLEVTGADLFGELYGLQTVDSLPHVSPVTKGNLSDVCDEEFWSPYN
;
A
#
# COMPACT_ATOMS: atom_id res chain seq x y z
N MET A 1 55.83 -5.45 44.21
CA MET A 1 54.45 -5.47 44.77
C MET A 1 53.48 -5.02 43.70
N LEU A 2 52.59 -5.88 43.21
CA LEU A 2 51.58 -5.54 42.18
C LEU A 2 50.20 -5.37 42.83
N ARG A 3 49.68 -4.15 42.80
CA ARG A 3 48.37 -3.78 43.36
C ARG A 3 47.27 -4.20 42.36
N LYS A 4 46.50 -5.22 42.71
CA LYS A 4 45.38 -5.73 41.92
C LYS A 4 44.25 -4.69 41.91
N LEU A 5 43.99 -4.07 40.77
CA LEU A 5 42.83 -3.19 40.58
C LEU A 5 41.58 -4.07 40.45
N THR A 6 40.71 -4.05 41.45
CA THR A 6 39.43 -4.74 41.41
C THR A 6 38.45 -3.94 40.55
N THR A 7 38.21 -4.37 39.32
CA THR A 7 37.14 -3.84 38.47
C THR A 7 35.80 -4.19 39.11
N LYS A 8 35.03 -3.19 39.56
CA LYS A 8 33.67 -3.42 40.03
C LYS A 8 32.83 -3.90 38.85
N ARG A 9 32.29 -5.12 38.94
CA ARG A 9 31.29 -5.60 37.98
C ARG A 9 30.00 -4.82 38.24
N ALA A 10 29.63 -3.93 37.33
CA ALA A 10 28.31 -3.31 37.32
C ALA A 10 27.30 -4.36 36.85
N GLY A 11 26.40 -4.78 37.73
CA GLY A 11 25.29 -5.66 37.41
C GLY A 11 24.07 -4.84 37.02
N PHE A 12 23.31 -5.34 36.06
CA PHE A 12 22.05 -4.77 35.63
C PHE A 12 20.94 -5.13 36.60
N THR A 13 20.17 -4.16 37.07
CA THR A 13 19.10 -4.40 38.04
C THR A 13 17.78 -4.76 37.36
N LEU A 14 16.96 -5.57 38.02
CA LEU A 14 15.60 -5.86 37.54
C LEU A 14 14.74 -4.58 37.46
N VAL A 15 14.95 -3.65 38.40
CA VAL A 15 14.23 -2.37 38.43
C VAL A 15 14.54 -1.52 37.21
N GLU A 16 15.80 -1.48 36.76
CA GLU A 16 16.17 -0.77 35.53
C GLU A 16 15.43 -1.34 34.31
N ILE A 17 15.31 -2.67 34.20
CA ILE A 17 14.51 -3.28 33.11
C ILE A 17 13.04 -2.95 33.21
N MET A 18 12.45 -3.01 34.41
CA MET A 18 11.03 -2.76 34.58
C MET A 18 10.64 -1.35 34.13
N ILE A 19 11.43 -0.35 34.50
CA ILE A 19 11.16 1.04 34.11
C ILE A 19 11.35 1.22 32.60
N VAL A 20 12.40 0.63 32.02
CA VAL A 20 12.66 0.73 30.58
C VAL A 20 11.52 0.13 29.76
N VAL A 21 11.07 -1.08 30.10
CA VAL A 21 9.97 -1.74 29.39
C VAL A 21 8.65 -0.98 29.59
N ALA A 22 8.41 -0.41 30.79
CA ALA A 22 7.23 0.42 31.04
C ALA A 22 7.19 1.67 30.15
N ILE A 23 8.32 2.37 29.99
CA ILE A 23 8.40 3.54 29.11
C ILE A 23 8.23 3.14 27.65
N ILE A 24 8.85 2.05 27.20
CA ILE A 24 8.69 1.54 25.82
C ILE A 24 7.22 1.18 25.55
N ALA A 25 6.55 0.52 26.49
CA ALA A 25 5.14 0.15 26.35
C ALA A 25 4.23 1.39 26.23
N LEU A 26 4.48 2.43 27.04
CA LEU A 26 3.75 3.70 26.96
C LEU A 26 3.93 4.37 25.59
N LEU A 27 5.18 4.45 25.11
CA LEU A 27 5.46 5.04 23.79
C LEU A 27 4.83 4.23 22.66
N ALA A 28 4.91 2.90 22.72
CA ALA A 28 4.31 2.02 21.73
C ALA A 28 2.77 2.17 21.68
N ALA A 29 2.11 2.32 22.83
CA ALA A 29 0.65 2.49 22.89
C ALA A 29 0.15 3.71 22.12
N ILE A 30 0.94 4.80 22.08
CA ILE A 30 0.59 6.03 21.35
C ILE A 30 1.07 5.94 19.88
N ALA A 31 2.27 5.42 19.65
CA ALA A 31 2.89 5.42 18.33
C ALA A 31 2.26 4.41 17.35
N VAL A 32 1.94 3.20 17.81
CA VAL A 32 1.43 2.11 16.95
C VAL A 32 0.13 2.47 16.21
N PRO A 33 -0.94 2.98 16.85
CA PRO A 33 -2.17 3.30 16.12
C PRO A 33 -1.98 4.38 15.06
N GLY A 34 -1.14 5.39 15.35
CA GLY A 34 -0.79 6.44 14.38
C GLY A 34 -0.03 5.87 13.18
N PHE A 35 0.95 5.00 13.42
CA PHE A 35 1.72 4.33 12.38
C PHE A 35 0.84 3.44 11.48
N LEU A 36 -0.09 2.68 12.07
CA LEU A 36 -1.01 1.82 11.31
C LEU A 36 -1.92 2.64 10.37
N ARG A 37 -2.45 3.77 10.84
CA ARG A 37 -3.24 4.69 9.99
C ARG A 37 -2.41 5.30 8.87
N ALA A 38 -1.20 5.76 9.17
CA ALA A 38 -0.29 6.31 8.15
C ALA A 38 0.06 5.28 7.08
N ARG A 39 0.31 4.02 7.49
CA ARG A 39 0.54 2.91 6.56
C ARG A 39 -0.67 2.69 5.66
N LYS A 40 -1.89 2.60 6.21
CA LYS A 40 -3.10 2.44 5.39
C LYS A 40 -3.31 3.59 4.40
N ARG A 41 -3.06 4.84 4.82
CA ARG A 41 -3.14 5.99 3.91
C ARG A 41 -2.13 5.88 2.75
N SER A 42 -0.91 5.43 3.02
CA SER A 42 0.08 5.15 1.98
C SER A 42 -0.38 4.03 1.02
N GLN A 43 -1.02 2.99 1.54
CA GLN A 43 -1.62 1.92 0.71
C GLN A 43 -2.72 2.48 -0.20
N ALA A 44 -3.58 3.36 0.31
CA ALA A 44 -4.61 4.00 -0.51
C ALA A 44 -4.02 4.87 -1.63
N SER A 45 -2.97 5.66 -1.33
CA SER A 45 -2.26 6.44 -2.36
C SER A 45 -1.61 5.56 -3.41
N LYS A 46 -1.15 4.35 -3.04
CA LYS A 46 -0.63 3.37 -4.00
C LYS A 46 -1.75 2.89 -4.93
N VAL A 47 -2.88 2.44 -4.39
CA VAL A 47 -4.05 1.99 -5.20
C VAL A 47 -4.52 3.09 -6.15
N LEU A 48 -4.56 4.34 -5.70
CA LEU A 48 -4.89 5.49 -6.56
C LEU A 48 -3.89 5.68 -7.71
N ASN A 49 -2.60 5.48 -7.44
CA ASN A 49 -1.58 5.53 -8.48
C ASN A 49 -1.71 4.36 -9.47
N ASP A 50 -2.02 3.16 -8.96
CA ASP A 50 -2.24 1.98 -9.77
C ASP A 50 -3.39 2.22 -10.76
N LEU A 51 -4.51 2.83 -10.32
CA LEU A 51 -5.62 3.24 -11.20
C LEU A 51 -5.21 4.23 -12.30
N ARG A 52 -4.34 5.20 -11.99
CA ARG A 52 -3.79 6.12 -12.99
C ARG A 52 -2.95 5.40 -14.04
N LEU A 53 -2.11 4.47 -13.60
CA LEU A 53 -1.28 3.66 -14.49
C LEU A 53 -2.15 2.78 -15.40
N ILE A 54 -3.20 2.17 -14.86
CA ILE A 54 -4.16 1.39 -15.63
C ILE A 54 -4.85 2.28 -16.68
N SER A 55 -5.32 3.47 -16.30
CA SER A 55 -5.93 4.42 -17.25
C SER A 55 -5.01 4.71 -18.43
N SER A 56 -3.74 5.06 -18.17
CA SER A 56 -2.78 5.34 -19.24
C SER A 56 -2.45 4.10 -20.10
N ALA A 57 -2.36 2.92 -19.47
CA ALA A 57 -2.11 1.66 -20.18
C ALA A 57 -3.28 1.28 -21.10
N MET A 58 -4.52 1.50 -20.65
CA MET A 58 -5.72 1.28 -21.46
C MET A 58 -5.77 2.22 -22.66
N ASP A 59 -5.49 3.51 -22.46
CA ASP A 59 -5.46 4.50 -23.53
C ASP A 59 -4.42 4.11 -24.59
N GLN A 60 -3.24 3.67 -24.15
CA GLN A 60 -2.18 3.23 -25.06
C GLN A 60 -2.57 1.98 -25.87
N TYR A 61 -3.17 0.98 -25.23
CA TYR A 61 -3.67 -0.22 -25.90
C TYR A 61 -4.79 0.09 -26.91
N ALA A 62 -5.72 0.99 -26.53
CA ALA A 62 -6.84 1.39 -27.37
C ALA A 62 -6.35 2.09 -28.66
N ILE A 63 -5.35 2.96 -28.54
CA ILE A 63 -4.70 3.64 -29.67
C ILE A 63 -4.01 2.63 -30.59
N GLU A 64 -3.21 1.71 -30.05
CA GLU A 64 -2.45 0.74 -30.86
C GLU A 64 -3.37 -0.24 -31.60
N THR A 65 -4.41 -0.71 -30.93
CA THR A 65 -5.32 -1.72 -31.48
C THR A 65 -6.50 -1.10 -32.23
N SER A 66 -6.55 0.24 -32.35
CA SER A 66 -7.65 0.99 -32.97
C SER A 66 -9.03 0.55 -32.44
N LYS A 67 -9.12 0.29 -31.14
CA LYS A 67 -10.37 -0.17 -30.50
C LYS A 67 -11.36 0.99 -30.46
N THR A 68 -12.63 0.67 -30.73
CA THR A 68 -13.72 1.64 -30.64
C THR A 68 -14.10 1.87 -29.17
N SER A 69 -14.61 3.06 -28.88
CA SER A 69 -15.15 3.41 -27.56
C SER A 69 -16.14 2.35 -27.06
N GLY A 70 -16.03 1.95 -25.79
CA GLY A 70 -16.87 0.91 -25.18
C GLY A 70 -16.46 -0.54 -25.46
N ALA A 71 -15.37 -0.79 -26.20
CA ALA A 71 -14.82 -2.14 -26.31
C ALA A 71 -14.27 -2.61 -24.95
N THR A 72 -14.51 -3.87 -24.61
CA THR A 72 -13.93 -4.49 -23.40
C THR A 72 -12.44 -4.76 -23.62
N ILE A 73 -11.62 -4.35 -22.65
CA ILE A 73 -10.19 -4.63 -22.57
C ILE A 73 -9.99 -5.65 -21.45
N ASP A 74 -9.35 -6.78 -21.78
CA ASP A 74 -9.00 -7.80 -20.81
C ASP A 74 -7.77 -7.36 -19.99
N VAL A 75 -7.66 -7.89 -18.77
CA VAL A 75 -6.55 -7.65 -17.85
C VAL A 75 -5.21 -7.95 -18.51
N ALA A 76 -5.12 -9.05 -19.25
CA ALA A 76 -3.89 -9.46 -19.92
C ALA A 76 -3.42 -8.51 -21.04
N ASP A 77 -4.28 -7.61 -21.52
CA ASP A 77 -3.95 -6.71 -22.63
C ASP A 77 -3.37 -5.39 -22.17
N TRP A 78 -3.97 -4.75 -21.16
CA TRP A 78 -3.42 -3.51 -20.61
C TRP A 78 -2.19 -3.76 -19.73
N THR A 79 -2.05 -4.94 -19.11
CA THR A 79 -0.87 -5.25 -18.28
C THR A 79 0.44 -5.21 -19.07
N LYS A 80 0.41 -5.50 -20.38
CA LYS A 80 1.60 -5.44 -21.27
C LYS A 80 2.22 -4.06 -21.37
N TYR A 81 1.44 -3.01 -21.13
CA TYR A 81 1.89 -1.62 -21.18
C TYR A 81 2.37 -1.10 -19.83
N LEU A 82 2.31 -1.93 -18.79
CA LEU A 82 2.86 -1.61 -17.48
C LEU A 82 4.35 -1.96 -17.42
N LYS A 83 5.02 -1.32 -16.45
CA LYS A 83 6.42 -1.60 -16.19
C LYS A 83 6.57 -3.08 -15.77
N ARG A 84 7.51 -3.76 -16.43
CA ARG A 84 7.88 -5.15 -16.15
C ARG A 84 8.29 -5.33 -14.70
N ASP A 85 7.98 -6.51 -14.15
CA ASP A 85 8.27 -6.91 -12.76
C ASP A 85 7.47 -6.15 -11.69
N THR A 86 6.34 -5.53 -12.08
CA THR A 86 5.40 -4.95 -11.11
C THR A 86 4.29 -5.96 -10.80
N ASN A 87 3.78 -5.94 -9.56
CA ASN A 87 2.67 -6.82 -9.17
C ASN A 87 1.42 -6.62 -10.05
N LEU A 88 1.19 -5.38 -10.48
CA LEU A 88 0.09 -5.03 -11.37
C LEU A 88 0.24 -5.69 -12.74
N GLU A 89 1.45 -5.73 -13.30
CA GLU A 89 1.69 -6.37 -14.60
C GLU A 89 1.50 -7.88 -14.55
N VAL A 90 1.99 -8.52 -13.48
CA VAL A 90 1.94 -9.99 -13.33
C VAL A 90 0.53 -10.50 -13.00
N THR A 91 -0.16 -9.81 -12.09
CA THR A 91 -1.43 -10.34 -11.52
C THR A 91 -2.65 -9.54 -11.98
N GLY A 92 -2.48 -8.26 -12.34
CA GLY A 92 -3.62 -7.34 -12.54
C GLY A 92 -4.44 -7.09 -11.28
N ALA A 93 -3.85 -7.38 -10.11
CA ALA A 93 -4.48 -7.26 -8.80
C ALA A 93 -3.88 -6.10 -8.02
N ASP A 94 -4.71 -5.52 -7.15
CA ASP A 94 -4.31 -4.48 -6.23
C ASP A 94 -3.41 -5.01 -5.09
N LEU A 95 -3.09 -4.13 -4.13
CA LEU A 95 -2.27 -4.48 -2.98
C LEU A 95 -2.88 -5.57 -2.08
N PHE A 96 -4.20 -5.74 -2.10
CA PHE A 96 -4.95 -6.70 -1.29
C PHE A 96 -5.23 -8.00 -2.03
N GLY A 97 -4.84 -8.10 -3.31
CA GLY A 97 -5.04 -9.28 -4.16
C GLY A 97 -6.37 -9.27 -4.91
N GLU A 98 -7.12 -8.16 -4.87
CA GLU A 98 -8.36 -8.01 -5.61
C GLU A 98 -8.05 -7.60 -7.06
N LEU A 99 -8.64 -8.30 -8.03
CA LEU A 99 -8.48 -7.97 -9.44
C LEU A 99 -9.23 -6.68 -9.78
N TYR A 100 -8.62 -5.82 -10.60
CA TYR A 100 -9.29 -4.62 -11.13
C TYR A 100 -10.39 -4.95 -12.16
N GLY A 101 -10.54 -6.21 -12.56
CA GLY A 101 -11.63 -6.68 -13.40
C GLY A 101 -11.56 -6.22 -14.87
N LEU A 102 -12.64 -6.48 -15.60
CA LEU A 102 -12.80 -6.04 -16.98
C LEU A 102 -12.96 -4.52 -17.03
N GLN A 103 -12.21 -3.89 -17.93
CA GLN A 103 -12.29 -2.45 -18.14
C GLN A 103 -12.83 -2.15 -19.54
N THR A 104 -13.41 -0.97 -19.75
CA THR A 104 -13.88 -0.53 -21.07
C THR A 104 -13.10 0.68 -21.58
N VAL A 105 -12.91 0.76 -22.89
CA VAL A 105 -12.32 1.94 -23.53
C VAL A 105 -13.16 3.18 -23.21
N ASP A 106 -12.49 4.28 -22.86
CA ASP A 106 -13.07 5.58 -22.46
C ASP A 106 -13.88 5.58 -21.14
N SER A 107 -13.85 4.50 -20.36
CA SER A 107 -14.32 4.51 -18.96
C SER A 107 -13.15 4.61 -18.00
N LEU A 108 -13.29 5.46 -16.98
CA LEU A 108 -12.33 5.51 -15.88
C LEU A 108 -12.29 4.18 -15.13
N PRO A 109 -11.11 3.66 -14.77
CA PRO A 109 -11.02 2.49 -13.93
C PRO A 109 -11.55 2.81 -12.53
N HIS A 110 -12.22 1.84 -11.91
CA HIS A 110 -12.77 1.98 -10.56
C HIS A 110 -12.01 1.10 -9.57
N VAL A 111 -12.00 1.52 -8.30
CA VAL A 111 -11.45 0.71 -7.21
C VAL A 111 -12.40 -0.44 -6.85
N SER A 112 -11.85 -1.61 -6.52
CA SER A 112 -12.67 -2.73 -6.00
C SER A 112 -13.42 -2.33 -4.72
N PRO A 113 -14.72 -2.68 -4.57
CA PRO A 113 -15.50 -2.38 -3.36
C PRO A 113 -14.87 -2.95 -2.08
N VAL A 114 -14.21 -4.10 -2.17
CA VAL A 114 -13.53 -4.75 -1.04
C VAL A 114 -12.39 -3.87 -0.53
N THR A 115 -11.56 -3.39 -1.46
CA THR A 115 -10.41 -2.52 -1.15
C THR A 115 -10.83 -1.15 -0.64
N LYS A 116 -11.92 -0.60 -1.21
CA LYS A 116 -12.54 0.63 -0.69
C LYS A 116 -13.02 0.43 0.76
N GLY A 117 -13.62 -0.71 1.08
CA GLY A 117 -14.03 -1.08 2.45
C GLY A 117 -12.85 -1.25 3.42
N ASN A 118 -11.75 -1.85 2.97
CA ASN A 118 -10.55 -2.04 3.80
C ASN A 118 -9.85 -0.72 4.19
N LEU A 119 -10.04 0.32 3.37
CA LEU A 119 -9.39 1.63 3.49
C LEU A 119 -10.34 2.76 3.89
N SER A 120 -11.62 2.47 4.14
CA SER A 120 -12.64 3.47 4.46
C SER A 120 -12.40 4.17 5.79
N ASP A 121 -11.54 3.61 6.66
CA ASP A 121 -11.15 4.21 7.93
C ASP A 121 -10.15 5.37 7.78
N VAL A 122 -9.49 5.47 6.62
CA VAL A 122 -8.45 6.49 6.34
C VAL A 122 -8.72 7.30 5.06
N CYS A 123 -9.68 6.90 4.24
CA CYS A 123 -10.03 7.58 2.99
C CYS A 123 -11.54 7.73 2.85
N ASP A 124 -11.96 8.92 2.45
CA ASP A 124 -13.33 9.30 2.12
C ASP A 124 -13.62 9.12 0.62
N GLU A 125 -14.88 9.34 0.22
CA GLU A 125 -15.30 9.20 -1.19
C GLU A 125 -14.68 10.26 -2.11
N GLU A 126 -14.33 11.42 -1.57
CA GLU A 126 -13.69 12.49 -2.34
C GLU A 126 -12.26 12.10 -2.73
N PHE A 127 -11.53 11.40 -1.86
CA PHE A 127 -10.18 10.90 -2.18
C PHE A 127 -10.14 10.01 -3.43
N TRP A 128 -11.20 9.25 -3.67
CA TRP A 128 -11.28 8.32 -4.79
C TRP A 128 -11.73 8.97 -6.10
N SER A 129 -12.29 10.18 -6.07
CA SER A 129 -12.71 10.90 -7.28
C SER A 129 -11.51 11.20 -8.21
N PRO A 130 -11.61 10.98 -9.54
CA PRO A 130 -12.79 10.57 -10.33
C PRO A 130 -12.97 9.04 -10.50
N TYR A 131 -12.15 8.22 -9.84
CA TYR A 131 -12.10 6.75 -9.95
C TYR A 131 -13.11 6.01 -9.04
N ASN A 132 -14.28 6.62 -8.83
CA ASN A 132 -15.34 6.10 -7.96
C ASN A 132 -16.17 5.00 -8.62
#